data_AF-A0A925M0P5-F1
#
_entry.id   AF-A0A925M0P5-F1
#
_cell.length_a   1.000
_cell.length_b   1.000
_cell.length_c   1.000
_cell.angle_alpha   90.00
_cell.angle_beta   90.00
_cell.angle_gamma   90.00
#
_symmetry.space_group_name_H-M   'P 1'
#
loop_
_entity.id
_entity.type
_entity.pdbx_description
1 polymer ?
#
loop_
_entity_poly.entity_id
_entity_poly.type
_entity_poly.pdbx_seq_one_letter_code
_entity_poly.pdbx_strand_id
1 'polypeptide(L)'
;VGKLTIIICFLAGSCAGLAGMVEVAAVQGQANASIIAGYGYAGILVAFVARYNPLAAALVAILLGGIIASGGALQRVFNMPDATVLVFQGIVFIVVLYSESLYGRLKIFKEPELKGTPPAAVSAATV
;
A
#
# COMPACT_ATOMS: atom_id res chain seq x y z
N VAL A 1 -13.86 18.22 13.88
CA VAL A 1 -12.81 17.30 13.40
C VAL A 1 -12.64 16.05 14.25
N GLY A 2 -12.58 16.14 15.60
CA GLY A 2 -12.35 14.96 16.46
C GLY A 2 -13.34 13.80 16.31
N LYS A 3 -14.64 14.10 16.18
CA LYS A 3 -15.68 13.06 16.01
C LYS A 3 -15.53 12.26 14.71
N LEU A 4 -15.09 12.90 13.61
CA LEU A 4 -14.84 12.21 12.35
C LEU A 4 -13.59 11.33 12.45
N THR A 5 -12.51 11.84 13.05
CA THR A 5 -11.27 11.07 13.29
C THR A 5 -11.51 9.82 14.13
N ILE A 6 -12.29 9.93 15.20
CA ILE A 6 -12.64 8.79 16.06
C ILE A 6 -13.44 7.75 15.28
N ILE A 7 -14.45 8.19 14.50
CA ILE A 7 -15.28 7.29 13.70
C ILE A 7 -14.43 6.52 12.67
N ILE A 8 -13.55 7.20 11.93
CA ILE A 8 -12.70 6.54 10.93
C ILE A 8 -11.69 5.58 11.57
N CYS A 9 -11.07 5.96 12.69
CA CYS A 9 -10.12 5.09 13.40
C CYS A 9 -10.82 3.84 13.94
N PHE A 10 -12.04 4.00 14.47
CA PHE A 10 -12.82 2.88 14.97
C PHE A 10 -13.25 1.93 13.85
N LEU A 11 -13.75 2.47 12.73
CA LEU A 11 -14.13 1.68 11.55
C LEU A 11 -12.92 0.97 10.92
N ALA A 12 -11.81 1.68 10.69
CA ALA A 12 -10.60 1.11 10.12
C ALA A 12 -10.01 0.01 11.02
N GLY A 13 -9.93 0.25 12.33
CA GLY A 13 -9.48 -0.74 13.30
C GLY A 13 -10.38 -1.98 13.34
N SER A 14 -11.70 -1.78 13.27
CA SER A 14 -12.67 -2.89 13.23
C SER A 14 -12.51 -3.74 11.97
N CYS A 15 -12.37 -3.12 10.80
CA CYS A 15 -12.13 -3.83 9.55
C CYS A 15 -10.79 -4.58 9.54
N ALA A 16 -9.72 -3.96 10.02
CA ALA A 16 -8.41 -4.60 10.12
C ALA A 16 -8.42 -5.79 11.10
N GLY A 17 -9.12 -5.65 12.24
CA GLY A 17 -9.28 -6.72 13.22
C GLY A 17 -10.09 -7.90 12.67
N LEU A 18 -11.18 -7.63 11.94
CA LEU A 18 -11.98 -8.68 11.28
C LEU A 18 -11.16 -9.43 10.22
N ALA A 19 -10.40 -8.70 9.40
CA ALA A 19 -9.51 -9.32 8.42
C ALA A 19 -8.47 -10.23 9.09
N GLY A 20 -7.86 -9.77 10.20
CA GLY A 20 -6.93 -10.57 10.99
C GLY A 20 -7.58 -11.82 11.62
N MET A 21 -8.79 -11.72 12.14
CA MET A 21 -9.53 -12.89 12.65
C MET A 21 -9.78 -13.94 11.57
N VAL A 22 -10.17 -13.50 10.37
CA VAL A 22 -10.41 -14.41 9.24
C VAL A 22 -9.12 -15.14 8.84
N GLU A 23 -8.00 -14.43 8.76
CA GLU A 23 -6.69 -15.03 8.47
C GLU A 23 -6.35 -16.10 9.51
N VAL A 24 -6.38 -15.75 10.80
CA VAL A 24 -6.04 -16.67 11.90
C VAL A 24 -6.94 -17.90 11.91
N ALA A 25 -8.25 -17.71 11.72
CA ALA A 25 -9.23 -18.80 11.75
C ALA A 25 -9.15 -19.70 10.51
N ALA A 26 -8.84 -19.15 9.33
CA ALA A 26 -8.87 -19.89 8.07
C ALA A 26 -7.51 -20.52 7.70
N VAL A 27 -6.39 -19.90 8.06
CA VAL A 27 -5.05 -20.31 7.60
C VAL A 27 -4.22 -20.93 8.71
N GLN A 28 -4.05 -20.24 9.85
CA GLN A 28 -3.12 -20.68 10.90
C GLN A 28 -3.76 -21.62 11.95
N GLY A 29 -5.07 -21.50 12.19
CA GLY A 29 -5.84 -22.36 13.11
C GLY A 29 -5.58 -22.15 14.60
N GLN A 30 -4.48 -21.48 14.98
CA GLN A 30 -4.12 -21.09 16.35
C GLN A 30 -3.37 -19.75 16.33
N ALA A 31 -3.54 -18.92 17.35
CA ALA A 31 -2.79 -17.67 17.49
C ALA A 31 -1.33 -17.96 17.84
N ASN A 32 -0.40 -17.55 16.97
CA ASN A 32 1.04 -17.72 17.15
C ASN A 32 1.75 -16.36 17.01
N ALA A 33 2.83 -16.15 17.74
CA ALA A 33 3.65 -14.94 17.65
C ALA A 33 4.21 -14.72 16.23
N SER A 34 4.41 -15.79 15.46
CA SER A 34 4.88 -15.72 14.08
C SER A 34 3.84 -15.19 13.08
N ILE A 35 2.57 -15.02 13.46
CA ILE A 35 1.51 -14.57 12.54
C ILE A 35 1.76 -13.15 12.04
N ILE A 36 2.39 -12.30 12.84
CA ILE A 36 2.66 -10.90 12.48
C ILE A 36 3.93 -10.78 11.61
N ALA A 37 4.81 -11.77 11.65
CA ALA A 37 6.12 -11.70 10.99
C ALA A 37 5.94 -11.67 9.46
N GLY A 38 6.10 -10.50 8.86
CA GLY A 38 6.12 -10.31 7.39
C GLY A 38 4.97 -9.49 6.82
N TYR A 39 3.75 -9.56 7.37
CA TYR A 39 2.57 -8.89 6.80
C TYR A 39 2.69 -7.35 6.81
N GLY A 40 3.37 -6.78 7.81
CA GLY A 40 3.62 -5.34 7.88
C GLY A 40 4.49 -4.82 6.74
N TYR A 41 5.55 -5.55 6.38
CA TYR A 41 6.44 -5.19 5.26
C TYR A 41 5.70 -5.22 3.93
N ALA A 42 4.81 -6.22 3.74
CA ALA A 42 3.97 -6.30 2.55
C ALA A 42 2.93 -5.16 2.51
N GLY A 43 2.33 -4.83 3.66
CA GLY A 43 1.36 -3.75 3.75
C GLY A 43 1.94 -2.36 3.41
N ILE A 44 3.15 -2.06 3.91
CA ILE A 44 3.85 -0.81 3.59
C ILE A 44 4.13 -0.72 2.09
N LEU A 45 4.62 -1.81 1.50
CA LEU A 45 4.84 -1.92 0.05
C LEU A 45 3.59 -1.62 -0.77
N VAL A 46 2.46 -2.26 -0.42
CA VAL A 46 1.18 -2.03 -1.10
C VAL A 46 0.76 -0.56 -0.98
N ALA A 47 0.92 0.05 0.19
CA ALA A 47 0.55 1.45 0.40
C ALA A 47 1.33 2.42 -0.50
N PHE A 48 2.63 2.16 -0.70
CA PHE A 48 3.47 2.96 -1.60
C PHE A 48 3.09 2.75 -3.07
N VAL A 49 2.92 1.51 -3.51
CA VAL A 49 2.51 1.22 -4.90
C VAL A 49 1.13 1.80 -5.23
N ALA A 50 0.22 1.78 -4.25
CA ALA A 50 -1.15 2.30 -4.41
C ALA A 50 -1.27 3.83 -4.30
N ARG A 51 -0.17 4.54 -4.02
CA ARG A 51 -0.16 6.02 -3.85
C ARG A 51 -1.20 6.51 -2.84
N TYR A 52 -1.43 5.74 -1.77
CA TYR A 52 -2.47 6.01 -0.77
C TYR A 52 -3.90 6.11 -1.31
N ASN A 53 -4.17 5.63 -2.54
CA ASN A 53 -5.52 5.54 -3.09
C ASN A 53 -6.18 4.22 -2.63
N PRO A 54 -7.29 4.28 -1.87
CA PRO A 54 -7.90 3.09 -1.29
C PRO A 54 -8.44 2.09 -2.34
N LEU A 55 -8.88 2.57 -3.51
CA LEU A 55 -9.39 1.70 -4.57
C LEU A 55 -8.25 0.93 -5.25
N ALA A 56 -7.13 1.61 -5.51
CA ALA A 56 -5.94 0.99 -6.09
C ALA A 56 -5.28 0.02 -5.09
N ALA A 57 -5.31 0.33 -3.79
CA ALA A 57 -4.73 -0.51 -2.75
C ALA A 57 -5.31 -1.92 -2.72
N ALA A 58 -6.61 -2.09 -2.95
CA ALA A 58 -7.24 -3.41 -3.00
C ALA A 58 -6.70 -4.28 -4.17
N LEU A 59 -6.58 -3.70 -5.37
CA LEU A 59 -6.05 -4.40 -6.54
C LEU A 59 -4.57 -4.75 -6.37
N VAL A 60 -3.78 -3.79 -5.89
CA VAL A 60 -2.34 -3.96 -5.65
C VAL A 60 -2.09 -5.00 -4.56
N ALA A 61 -2.90 -5.03 -3.50
CA ALA A 61 -2.79 -6.03 -2.43
C ALA A 61 -2.97 -7.45 -2.97
N ILE A 62 -3.93 -7.67 -3.87
CA ILE A 62 -4.17 -8.99 -4.49
C ILE A 62 -2.98 -9.39 -5.36
N LEU A 63 -2.51 -8.48 -6.22
CA LEU A 63 -1.36 -8.74 -7.11
C LEU A 63 -0.10 -9.04 -6.32
N LEU A 64 0.25 -8.19 -5.35
CA LEU A 64 1.46 -8.36 -4.55
C LEU A 64 1.37 -9.56 -3.62
N GLY A 65 0.19 -9.82 -3.05
CA GLY A 65 -0.08 -11.02 -2.25
C GLY A 65 0.12 -12.31 -3.05
N GLY A 66 -0.35 -12.35 -4.30
CA GLY A 66 -0.11 -13.48 -5.20
C GLY A 66 1.37 -13.70 -5.52
N ILE A 67 2.13 -12.62 -5.74
CA ILE A 67 3.58 -12.68 -5.97
C ILE A 67 4.30 -13.26 -4.74
N ILE A 68 3.98 -12.78 -3.54
CA ILE A 68 4.60 -13.24 -2.30
C ILE A 68 4.23 -14.71 -2.02
N ALA A 69 2.96 -15.10 -2.22
CA ALA A 69 2.51 -16.48 -2.07
C ALA A 69 3.25 -17.45 -3.02
N SER A 70 3.52 -16.99 -4.25
CA SER A 70 4.30 -17.72 -5.25
C SER A 70 5.78 -17.83 -4.86
N GLY A 71 6.34 -16.79 -4.24
CA GLY A 71 7.70 -16.81 -3.71
C GLY A 71 7.92 -17.91 -2.66
N GLY A 72 6.97 -18.09 -1.74
CA GLY A 72 7.02 -19.19 -0.77
C GLY A 72 6.92 -20.58 -1.41
N ALA A 73 6.20 -20.72 -2.53
CA ALA A 73 6.18 -21.97 -3.29
C ALA A 73 7.54 -22.27 -3.94
N LEU A 74 8.18 -21.26 -4.53
CA LEU A 74 9.52 -21.39 -5.12
C LEU A 74 10.57 -21.76 -4.08
N GLN A 75 10.53 -21.17 -2.88
CA GLN A 75 11.44 -21.54 -1.80
C GLN A 75 11.35 -23.02 -1.41
N ARG A 76 10.13 -23.58 -1.36
CA ARG A 76 9.93 -25.01 -1.07
C ARG A 76 10.47 -25.92 -2.17
N VAL A 77 10.34 -25.51 -3.43
CA VAL A 77 10.87 -26.28 -4.57
C VAL A 77 12.39 -26.28 -4.59
N PHE A 78 13.02 -25.13 -4.34
CA PHE A 78 14.47 -24.94 -4.40
C PHE A 78 15.18 -25.14 -3.04
N ASN A 79 14.47 -25.54 -1.98
CA ASN A 79 14.98 -25.67 -0.61
C ASN A 79 15.76 -24.42 -0.11
N MET A 80 15.26 -23.23 -0.46
CA MET A 80 15.89 -21.97 -0.05
C MET A 80 15.31 -21.47 1.29
N PRO A 81 16.11 -20.78 2.13
CA PRO A 81 15.61 -20.17 3.36
C PRO A 81 14.51 -19.13 3.12
N ASP A 82 13.61 -18.97 4.10
CA ASP A 82 12.52 -17.98 4.09
C ASP A 82 13.04 -16.54 3.90
N ALA A 83 14.23 -16.26 4.45
CA ALA A 83 14.92 -14.98 4.31
C ALA A 83 15.09 -14.50 2.85
N THR A 84 15.13 -15.41 1.88
CA THR A 84 15.25 -15.06 0.45
C THR A 84 14.05 -14.26 -0.06
N VAL A 85 12.82 -14.60 0.37
CA VAL A 85 11.61 -13.85 0.02
C VAL A 85 11.62 -12.47 0.67
N LEU A 86 12.14 -12.37 1.89
CA LEU A 86 12.26 -11.11 2.62
C LEU A 86 13.27 -10.16 1.93
N VAL A 87 14.40 -10.69 1.46
CA VAL A 87 15.38 -9.93 0.65
C VAL A 87 14.78 -9.50 -0.69
N PHE A 88 14.08 -10.40 -1.38
CA PHE A 88 13.38 -10.08 -2.63
C PHE A 88 12.35 -8.96 -2.43
N GLN A 89 11.56 -9.04 -1.36
CA GLN A 89 10.59 -8.02 -0.98
C GLN A 89 11.26 -6.66 -0.75
N GLY A 90 12.43 -6.62 -0.10
CA GLY A 90 13.24 -5.42 0.06
C GLY A 90 13.75 -4.84 -1.25
N ILE A 91 14.20 -5.68 -2.19
CA ILE A 91 14.63 -5.24 -3.53
C ILE A 91 13.44 -4.62 -4.29
N VAL A 92 12.28 -5.27 -4.26
CA VAL A 92 11.05 -4.73 -4.88
C VAL A 92 10.69 -3.38 -4.26
N PHE A 93 10.80 -3.24 -2.94
CA PHE A 93 10.55 -1.98 -2.24
C PHE A 93 11.47 -0.86 -2.73
N ILE A 94 12.78 -1.13 -2.86
CA ILE A 94 13.74 -0.14 -3.37
C ILE A 94 13.42 0.25 -4.81
N VAL A 95 13.08 -0.72 -5.67
CA VAL A 95 12.71 -0.46 -7.08
C VAL A 95 11.45 0.42 -7.16
N VAL A 96 10.44 0.13 -6.35
CA VAL A 96 9.21 0.92 -6.29
C VAL A 96 9.49 2.32 -5.77
N LEU A 97 10.25 2.47 -4.68
CA LEU A 97 10.60 3.79 -4.16
C LEU A 97 11.41 4.60 -5.18
N TYR A 98 12.34 3.98 -5.90
CA TYR A 98 13.07 4.62 -6.96
C TYR A 98 12.15 5.07 -8.10
N SER A 99 11.19 4.23 -8.50
CA SER A 99 10.19 4.55 -9.52
C SER A 99 9.30 5.73 -9.13
N GLU A 100 8.78 5.75 -7.89
CA GLU A 100 7.98 6.87 -7.37
C GLU A 100 8.82 8.15 -7.24
N SER A 101 10.09 8.05 -6.84
CA SER A 101 11.03 9.18 -6.81
C SER A 101 11.31 9.74 -8.21
N LEU A 102 11.42 8.88 -9.23
CA LEU A 102 11.61 9.28 -10.63
C LEU A 102 10.34 9.88 -11.26
N TYR A 103 9.15 9.40 -10.87
CA TYR A 103 7.86 9.90 -11.37
C TYR A 103 7.65 11.39 -11.05
N GLY A 104 8.21 11.89 -9.94
CA GLY A 104 8.24 13.32 -9.60
C GLY A 104 9.25 14.16 -10.40
N ARG A 105 10.19 13.55 -11.13
CA ARG A 105 11.22 14.25 -11.93
C ARG A 105 11.04 14.12 -13.45
N LEU A 106 10.37 13.08 -13.94
CA LEU A 106 10.10 12.91 -15.36
C LEU A 106 8.85 13.73 -15.77
N LYS A 107 9.11 14.88 -16.42
CA LYS A 107 8.14 15.84 -17.01
C LYS A 107 7.20 15.25 -18.09
N ILE A 108 7.00 13.94 -18.16
CA ILE A 108 6.20 13.28 -19.21
C ILE A 108 4.69 13.38 -18.95
N PHE A 109 4.28 13.74 -17.72
CA PHE A 109 2.87 14.01 -17.35
C PHE A 109 2.65 15.45 -16.84
N LYS A 110 3.42 16.43 -17.34
CA LYS A 110 3.08 17.84 -17.06
C LYS A 110 1.84 18.16 -17.88
N GLU A 111 0.71 18.49 -17.25
CA GLU A 111 -0.41 19.08 -17.99
C GLU A 111 0.11 20.27 -18.81
N PRO A 112 -0.34 20.43 -20.08
CA PRO A 112 -0.04 21.64 -20.81
C PRO A 112 -0.60 22.80 -19.99
N GLU A 113 0.30 23.70 -19.56
CA GLU A 113 -0.07 24.98 -18.97
C GLU A 113 -1.04 25.68 -19.92
N LEU A 114 -2.32 25.75 -19.52
CA LEU A 114 -3.28 26.67 -20.09
C LEU A 114 -2.88 28.08 -19.65
N LYS A 115 -2.01 28.65 -20.48
CA LYS A 115 -1.48 30.01 -20.46
C LYS A 115 -2.63 31.03 -20.43
N GLY A 116 -2.81 31.66 -19.27
CA GLY A 116 -3.26 33.03 -19.13
C GLY A 116 -4.77 33.28 -19.20
N THR A 117 -5.37 33.53 -18.04
CA THR A 117 -6.33 34.65 -17.90
C THR A 117 -6.11 35.30 -16.51
N PRO A 118 -6.05 36.64 -16.39
CA PRO A 118 -5.44 37.36 -15.26
C PRO A 118 -6.20 37.29 -13.91
N PRO A 119 -5.52 37.57 -12.79
CA PRO A 119 -6.12 37.69 -11.46
C PRO A 119 -6.85 39.04 -11.31
N ALA A 120 -8.16 39.11 -11.62
CA ALA A 120 -8.95 40.33 -11.38
C ALA A 120 -10.49 40.18 -11.25
N ALA A 121 -11.04 39.02 -10.84
CA ALA A 121 -12.53 38.88 -10.81
C ALA A 121 -13.17 38.16 -9.60
N VAL A 122 -12.43 37.87 -8.51
CA VAL A 122 -13.04 37.24 -7.30
C VAL A 122 -12.70 38.01 -6.01
N SER A 123 -12.63 39.35 -6.09
CA SER A 123 -12.53 40.24 -4.92
C SER A 123 -13.69 41.23 -4.81
N ALA A 124 -14.74 41.08 -5.63
CA ALA A 124 -15.86 42.04 -5.72
C ALA A 124 -17.24 41.47 -5.29
N ALA A 125 -17.31 40.29 -4.66
CA ALA A 125 -18.57 39.65 -4.28
C ALA A 125 -18.70 39.31 -2.78
N THR A 126 -17.94 39.98 -1.91
CA THR A 126 -17.99 39.72 -0.44
C THR A 126 -17.94 40.98 0.41
N VAL A 127 -18.63 42.04 -0.03
CA VAL A 127 -19.02 43.17 0.84
C VAL A 127 -20.53 43.36 0.74
#